data_AF-A0A198AJ07-F1
#
_entry.id   AF-A0A198AJ07-F1
#
_cell.length_a   1.000
_cell.length_b   1.000
_cell.length_c   1.000
_cell.angle_alpha   90.00
_cell.angle_beta   90.00
_cell.angle_gamma   90.00
#
_symmetry.space_group_name_H-M   'P 1'
#
loop_
_entity.id
_entity.type
_entity.pdbx_description
1 polymer ?
#
loop_
_entity_poly.entity_id
_entity_poly.type
_entity_poly.pdbx_seq_one_letter_code
_entity_poly.pdbx_strand_id
1 'polypeptide(L)'
;MGAPFPTRAASLSRCDIHHERNDGWQSQTVSAHIEFLYRLFAQSGFRDPHIPWFASMIKNYIYSFVEEENRLTARAEAVESADTTSEPPATHMKSLSAEHYSHFVRLLPYTTAVNWDEEFLFGLKVLVDGFEA
;
A
#
# COMPACT_ATOMS: atom_id res chain seq x y z
N MET A 1 36.49 5.32 -59.16
CA MET A 1 37.51 6.01 -58.33
C MET A 1 36.83 7.23 -57.72
N GLY A 2 36.78 7.46 -56.42
CA GLY A 2 37.11 6.64 -55.24
C GLY A 2 36.63 7.42 -54.01
N ALA A 3 36.07 6.76 -53.00
CA ALA A 3 35.67 7.43 -51.75
C ALA A 3 36.91 7.81 -50.91
N PRO A 4 36.76 8.78 -49.99
CA PRO A 4 36.79 8.34 -48.59
C PRO A 4 35.74 9.01 -47.67
N PHE A 5 35.20 8.19 -46.75
CA PHE A 5 34.58 8.55 -45.46
C PHE A 5 35.69 8.81 -44.39
N PRO A 6 35.42 9.22 -43.12
CA PRO A 6 34.15 9.28 -42.35
C PRO A 6 33.83 10.72 -41.84
N THR A 7 32.98 11.05 -40.83
CA THR A 7 32.42 10.33 -39.66
C THR A 7 31.12 10.96 -39.11
N ARG A 8 30.61 10.38 -38.00
CA ARG A 8 29.56 10.80 -37.04
C ARG A 8 29.54 12.31 -36.69
N ALA A 9 28.43 12.92 -36.23
CA ALA A 9 27.42 12.35 -35.33
C ALA A 9 25.98 12.91 -35.45
N ALA A 10 25.09 12.11 -34.88
CA ALA A 10 23.66 12.28 -34.59
C ALA A 10 23.18 13.62 -33.99
N SER A 11 21.91 13.93 -34.25
CA SER A 11 20.96 14.34 -33.19
C SER A 11 19.52 14.00 -33.61
N LEU A 12 18.64 13.82 -32.63
CA LEU A 12 17.26 13.32 -32.79
C LEU A 12 16.30 14.40 -33.28
N SER A 13 15.36 14.01 -34.15
CA SER A 13 14.23 14.88 -34.51
C SER A 13 13.20 14.94 -33.38
N ARG A 14 12.45 16.04 -33.32
CA ARG A 14 11.67 16.47 -32.15
C ARG A 14 10.49 15.55 -31.83
N CYS A 15 10.27 15.34 -30.53
CA CYS A 15 8.95 15.01 -30.00
C CYS A 15 8.14 16.30 -29.84
N ASP A 16 7.26 16.60 -30.79
CA ASP A 16 6.22 17.62 -30.63
C ASP A 16 4.90 16.95 -30.22
N ILE A 17 4.70 16.76 -28.92
CA ILE A 17 3.38 16.48 -28.32
C ILE A 17 3.12 17.55 -27.27
N HIS A 18 2.49 18.64 -27.72
CA HIS A 18 1.86 19.60 -26.81
C HIS A 18 0.66 18.92 -26.15
N HIS A 19 0.84 18.52 -24.90
CA HIS A 19 -0.25 18.14 -24.02
C HIS A 19 -0.21 19.08 -22.82
N GLU A 20 -0.89 20.21 -22.94
CA GLU A 20 -1.15 21.12 -21.82
C GLU A 20 -1.94 20.35 -20.76
N ARG A 21 -1.24 19.87 -19.72
CA ARG A 21 -1.87 19.14 -18.62
C ARG A 21 -2.18 20.09 -17.46
N ASN A 22 -3.44 20.06 -17.06
CA ASN A 22 -4.08 21.05 -16.21
C ASN A 22 -3.86 20.73 -14.73
N ASP A 23 -2.61 20.85 -14.27
CA ASP A 23 -2.15 20.25 -13.00
C ASP A 23 -2.30 21.18 -11.77
N GLY A 24 -3.09 22.26 -11.89
CA GLY A 24 -3.19 23.32 -10.87
C GLY A 24 -3.89 22.97 -9.55
N TRP A 25 -4.58 21.83 -9.46
CA TRP A 25 -5.52 21.56 -8.35
C TRP A 25 -5.31 20.22 -7.59
N GLN A 26 -4.33 19.40 -7.96
CA GLN A 26 -4.06 18.10 -7.28
C GLN A 26 -2.98 18.17 -6.18
N SER A 27 -2.31 19.32 -6.00
CA SER A 27 -1.10 19.40 -5.17
C SER A 27 -1.33 19.68 -3.67
N GLN A 28 -2.38 20.42 -3.30
CA GLN A 28 -2.48 21.02 -1.95
C GLN A 28 -2.79 20.01 -0.82
N THR A 29 -3.73 19.07 -1.03
CA THR A 29 -4.13 18.09 -0.01
C THR A 29 -3.07 17.02 0.23
N VAL A 30 -2.41 16.54 -0.83
CA VAL A 30 -1.29 15.59 -0.74
C VAL A 30 -0.15 16.19 0.08
N SER A 31 0.13 17.48 -0.09
CA SER A 31 1.14 18.21 0.68
C SER A 31 0.75 18.38 2.17
N ALA A 32 -0.52 18.65 2.48
CA ALA A 32 -0.97 18.87 3.85
C ALA A 32 -0.83 17.64 4.77
N HIS A 33 -1.12 16.44 4.28
CA HIS A 33 -1.02 15.21 5.09
C HIS A 33 0.43 14.77 5.31
N ILE A 34 1.30 14.93 4.31
CA ILE A 34 2.72 14.61 4.48
C ILE A 34 3.43 15.62 5.40
N GLU A 35 3.09 16.91 5.29
CA GLU A 35 3.57 17.96 6.19
C GLU A 35 3.11 17.75 7.64
N PHE A 36 1.87 17.27 7.85
CA PHE A 36 1.41 16.86 9.19
C PHE A 36 2.30 15.75 9.77
N LEU A 37 2.60 14.69 9.00
CA LEU A 37 3.46 13.61 9.45
C LEU A 37 4.89 14.10 9.71
N TYR A 38 5.46 14.92 8.82
CA TYR A 38 6.80 15.48 9.00
C TYR A 38 6.90 16.32 10.28
N ARG A 39 5.94 17.22 10.52
CA ARG A 39 5.86 18.00 11.74
C ARG A 39 5.71 17.12 12.98
N LEU A 40 4.87 16.08 12.92
CA LEU A 40 4.67 15.14 14.03
C LEU A 40 6.00 14.45 14.40
N PHE A 41 6.69 13.84 13.44
CA PHE A 41 7.96 13.16 13.72
C PHE A 41 9.07 14.11 14.17
N ALA A 42 9.14 15.32 13.61
CA ALA A 42 10.10 16.35 14.06
C ALA A 42 9.83 16.79 15.51
N GLN A 43 8.56 16.97 15.88
CA GLN A 43 8.15 17.31 17.26
C GLN A 43 8.39 16.17 18.25
N SER A 44 8.33 14.91 17.79
CA SER A 44 8.70 13.72 18.57
C SER A 44 10.22 13.50 18.70
N GLY A 45 11.07 14.33 18.08
CA GLY A 45 12.52 14.26 18.21
C GLY A 45 13.22 13.27 17.28
N PHE A 46 12.52 12.72 16.27
CA PHE A 46 13.16 11.90 15.24
C PHE A 46 14.11 12.74 14.37
N ARG A 47 15.18 12.11 13.87
CA ARG A 47 16.21 12.78 13.07
C ARG A 47 15.71 13.05 11.66
N ASP A 48 15.86 14.28 11.17
CA ASP A 48 15.42 14.75 9.85
C ASP A 48 15.65 13.77 8.68
N PRO A 49 16.81 13.08 8.55
CA PRO A 49 17.03 12.15 7.44
C PRO A 49 16.09 10.94 7.43
N HIS A 50 15.50 10.57 8.57
CA HIS A 50 14.61 9.41 8.69
C HIS A 50 13.12 9.79 8.55
N ILE A 51 12.76 11.04 8.84
CA ILE A 51 11.37 11.53 8.84
C ILE A 51 10.62 11.22 7.52
N PRO A 52 11.22 11.43 6.32
CA PRO A 52 10.55 11.07 5.06
C PRO A 52 10.25 9.58 4.92
N TRP A 53 11.09 8.71 5.48
CA TRP A 53 10.91 7.25 5.43
C TRP A 53 9.82 6.79 6.39
N PHE A 54 9.84 7.26 7.64
CA PHE A 54 8.80 6.95 8.63
C PHE A 54 7.42 7.42 8.19
N ALA A 55 7.32 8.65 7.65
CA ALA A 55 6.08 9.15 7.09
C ALA A 55 5.59 8.36 5.87
N SER A 56 6.50 7.89 5.01
CA SER A 56 6.15 7.00 3.90
C SER A 56 5.62 5.65 4.41
N MET A 57 6.27 5.05 5.42
CA MET A 57 5.86 3.78 6.02
C MET A 57 4.46 3.86 6.64
N ILE A 58 4.18 4.87 7.48
CA ILE A 58 2.84 5.08 8.06
C ILE A 58 1.80 5.31 6.97
N LYS A 59 2.08 6.17 6.00
CA LYS A 59 1.16 6.49 4.90
C LYS A 59 0.82 5.23 4.07
N ASN A 60 1.83 4.40 3.77
CA ASN A 60 1.63 3.18 2.99
C ASN A 60 0.85 2.14 3.80
N TYR A 61 1.14 1.99 5.10
CA TYR A 61 0.38 1.11 5.99
C TYR A 61 -1.11 1.48 6.03
N ILE A 62 -1.43 2.76 6.25
CA ILE A 62 -2.81 3.26 6.25
C ILE A 62 -3.50 3.00 4.91
N TYR A 63 -2.86 3.32 3.78
CA TYR A 63 -3.49 3.11 2.47
C TYR A 63 -3.72 1.63 2.15
N SER A 64 -2.77 0.74 2.42
CA SER A 64 -2.97 -0.70 2.20
C SER A 64 -4.05 -1.30 3.09
N PHE A 65 -4.23 -0.77 4.32
CA PHE A 65 -5.29 -1.21 5.21
C PHE A 65 -6.68 -0.79 4.70
N VAL A 66 -6.82 0.47 4.29
CA VAL A 66 -8.06 1.00 3.70
C VAL A 66 -8.37 0.34 2.35
N GLU A 67 -7.36 0.02 1.53
CA GLU A 67 -7.54 -0.73 0.28
C GLU A 67 -8.12 -2.14 0.54
N GLU A 68 -7.62 -2.84 1.57
CA GLU A 68 -8.12 -4.16 1.96
C GLU A 68 -9.55 -4.11 2.50
N GLU A 69 -9.86 -3.14 3.37
CA GLU A 69 -11.21 -2.92 3.91
C GLU A 69 -12.23 -2.69 2.78
N ASN A 70 -11.91 -1.81 1.82
CA ASN A 70 -12.76 -1.56 0.65
C ASN A 70 -12.92 -2.83 -0.21
N ARG A 71 -11.84 -3.59 -0.43
CA ARG A 71 -11.86 -4.83 -1.20
C ARG A 71 -12.75 -5.89 -0.56
N LEU A 72 -12.71 -6.02 0.76
CA LEU A 72 -13.53 -6.98 1.49
C LEU A 72 -14.99 -6.53 1.62
N THR A 73 -15.25 -5.23 1.78
CA THR A 73 -16.61 -4.67 1.75
C THR A 73 -17.28 -4.92 0.40
N ALA A 74 -16.62 -4.56 -0.70
CA ALA A 74 -17.11 -4.84 -2.05
C ALA A 74 -17.32 -6.35 -2.32
N ARG A 75 -16.49 -7.21 -1.73
CA ARG A 75 -16.68 -8.67 -1.79
C ARG A 75 -17.90 -9.14 -0.99
N ALA A 76 -18.16 -8.56 0.19
CA ALA A 76 -19.33 -8.88 0.99
C ALA A 76 -20.63 -8.47 0.27
N GLU A 77 -20.69 -7.24 -0.25
CA GLU A 77 -21.81 -6.74 -1.06
C GLU A 77 -22.06 -7.61 -2.31
N ALA A 78 -21.00 -8.07 -2.98
CA ALA A 78 -21.11 -8.96 -4.13
C ALA A 78 -21.62 -10.37 -3.77
N VAL A 79 -21.31 -10.87 -2.57
CA VAL A 79 -21.83 -12.16 -2.06
C VAL A 79 -23.28 -12.02 -1.62
N GLU A 80 -23.67 -10.91 -0.99
CA GLU A 80 -25.07 -10.63 -0.63
C GLU A 80 -25.96 -10.43 -1.87
N SER A 81 -25.40 -9.88 -2.95
CA SER A 81 -26.07 -9.71 -4.24
C SER A 81 -26.18 -11.00 -5.08
N ALA A 82 -25.41 -12.03 -4.75
CA ALA A 82 -25.39 -13.30 -5.47
C ALA A 82 -26.14 -14.36 -4.64
N ASP A 83 -27.33 -14.76 -5.09
CA ASP A 83 -28.21 -15.76 -4.47
C ASP A 83 -27.56 -17.17 -4.48
N THR A 84 -26.52 -17.35 -3.66
CA THR A 84 -25.60 -18.48 -3.69
C THR A 84 -25.31 -19.00 -2.30
N THR A 85 -25.66 -20.27 -2.10
CA THR A 85 -25.37 -21.08 -0.92
C THR A 85 -23.87 -21.43 -0.80
N SER A 86 -22.99 -20.43 -0.89
CA SER A 86 -21.56 -20.62 -0.63
C SER A 86 -21.35 -20.80 0.87
N GLU A 87 -20.76 -21.92 1.28
CA GLU A 87 -20.39 -22.13 2.68
C GLU A 87 -19.53 -20.97 3.21
N PRO A 88 -19.69 -20.57 4.49
CA PRO A 88 -18.91 -19.48 5.05
C PRO A 88 -17.40 -19.80 4.96
N PRO A 89 -16.52 -18.83 4.64
CA PRO A 89 -15.09 -19.07 4.40
C PRO A 89 -14.38 -19.87 5.51
N ALA A 90 -14.82 -19.70 6.75
CA ALA A 90 -14.32 -20.43 7.92
C ALA A 90 -14.50 -21.97 7.83
N THR A 91 -15.44 -22.49 7.04
CA THR A 91 -15.65 -23.94 6.85
C THR A 91 -14.55 -24.52 5.95
N HIS A 92 -14.28 -23.88 4.81
CA HIS A 92 -13.22 -24.31 3.89
C HIS A 92 -11.82 -24.21 4.52
N MET A 93 -11.59 -23.21 5.38
CA MET A 93 -10.33 -23.06 6.12
C MET A 93 -10.11 -24.20 7.15
N LYS A 94 -11.18 -24.76 7.72
CA LYS A 94 -11.11 -25.91 8.65
C LYS A 94 -10.84 -27.26 7.98
N SER A 95 -11.10 -27.38 6.66
CA SER A 95 -10.77 -28.58 5.88
C SER A 95 -9.31 -28.66 5.41
N LEU A 96 -8.46 -27.69 5.75
CA LEU A 96 -7.04 -27.72 5.39
C LEU A 96 -6.27 -28.79 6.19
N SER A 97 -5.48 -29.61 5.49
CA SER A 97 -4.67 -30.66 6.13
C SER A 97 -3.61 -30.06 7.06
N ALA A 98 -3.69 -30.39 8.36
CA ALA A 98 -2.73 -29.96 9.37
C ALA A 98 -1.30 -30.50 9.14
N GLU A 99 -1.15 -31.58 8.35
CA GLU A 99 0.15 -32.11 7.92
C GLU A 99 0.92 -31.11 7.03
N HIS A 100 0.20 -30.35 6.19
CA HIS A 100 0.77 -29.41 5.23
C HIS A 100 0.66 -27.94 5.69
N TYR A 101 -0.35 -27.63 6.50
CA TYR A 101 -0.71 -26.27 6.92
C TYR A 101 -0.71 -26.09 8.45
N SER A 102 0.17 -26.80 9.15
CA SER A 102 0.23 -26.87 10.62
C SER A 102 0.17 -25.50 11.33
N HIS A 103 0.92 -24.52 10.84
CA HIS A 103 0.91 -23.16 11.40
C HIS A 103 -0.38 -22.40 11.12
N PHE A 104 -0.95 -22.55 9.92
CA PHE A 104 -2.20 -21.89 9.54
C PHE A 104 -3.35 -22.45 10.38
N VAL A 105 -3.49 -23.77 10.45
CA VAL A 105 -4.51 -24.47 11.27
C VAL A 105 -4.38 -24.10 12.75
N ARG A 106 -3.14 -24.00 13.29
CA ARG A 106 -2.88 -23.54 14.66
C ARG A 106 -3.31 -22.09 14.91
N LEU A 107 -3.24 -21.23 13.90
CA LEU A 107 -3.51 -19.80 14.01
C LEU A 107 -4.92 -19.39 13.57
N LEU A 108 -5.72 -20.32 13.00
CA LEU A 108 -7.11 -20.07 12.57
C LEU A 108 -7.96 -19.24 13.56
N PRO A 109 -7.96 -19.51 14.89
CA PRO A 109 -8.76 -18.72 15.82
C PRO A 109 -8.43 -17.22 15.84
N TYR A 110 -7.20 -16.86 15.49
CA TYR A 110 -6.71 -15.47 15.48
C TYR A 110 -6.80 -14.83 14.09
N THR A 111 -6.82 -15.62 13.02
CA THR A 111 -6.91 -15.11 11.62
C THR A 111 -8.33 -15.12 11.06
N THR A 112 -9.30 -15.73 11.76
CA THR A 112 -10.73 -15.66 11.42
C THR A 112 -11.56 -14.81 12.38
N ALA A 113 -10.95 -14.30 13.46
CA ALA A 113 -11.58 -13.32 14.34
C ALA A 113 -11.47 -11.93 13.72
N VAL A 114 -12.61 -11.35 13.34
CA VAL A 114 -12.64 -10.08 12.60
C VAL A 114 -12.69 -8.91 13.59
N ASN A 115 -11.52 -8.36 13.93
CA ASN A 115 -11.40 -7.11 14.67
C ASN A 115 -10.40 -6.15 13.97
N TRP A 116 -10.86 -5.53 12.88
CA TRP A 116 -10.06 -4.63 12.04
C TRP A 116 -9.44 -3.47 12.83
N ASP A 117 -10.17 -2.89 13.80
CA ASP A 117 -9.67 -1.79 14.63
C ASP A 117 -8.46 -2.23 15.48
N GLU A 118 -8.49 -3.43 16.05
CA GLU A 118 -7.39 -3.98 16.85
C GLU A 118 -6.19 -4.35 15.99
N GLU A 119 -6.41 -4.92 14.79
CA GLU A 119 -5.32 -5.21 13.85
C GLU A 119 -4.65 -3.91 13.34
N PHE A 120 -5.44 -2.87 13.04
CA PHE A 120 -4.94 -1.55 12.64
C PHE A 120 -4.08 -0.91 13.75
N LEU A 121 -4.60 -0.87 14.97
CA LEU A 121 -3.90 -0.28 16.11
C LEU A 121 -2.64 -1.08 16.47
N PHE A 122 -2.68 -2.42 16.37
CA PHE A 122 -1.52 -3.27 16.60
C PHE A 122 -0.42 -3.02 15.57
N GLY A 123 -0.74 -3.03 14.27
CA GLY A 123 0.27 -2.81 13.23
C GLY A 123 0.84 -1.39 13.25
N LEU A 124 0.01 -0.38 13.52
CA LEU A 124 0.48 1.00 13.73
C LEU A 124 1.43 1.08 14.93
N LYS A 125 1.11 0.41 16.05
CA LYS A 125 2.00 0.36 17.22
C LYS A 125 3.35 -0.29 16.89
N VAL A 126 3.34 -1.43 16.19
CA VAL A 126 4.57 -2.14 15.79
C VAL A 126 5.47 -1.27 14.92
N LEU A 127 4.90 -0.46 14.01
CA LEU A 127 5.67 0.50 13.21
C LEU A 127 6.29 1.61 14.07
N VAL A 128 5.52 2.22 14.97
CA VAL A 128 6.02 3.30 15.84
C VAL A 128 7.08 2.79 16.82
N ASP A 129 6.84 1.67 17.51
CA ASP A 129 7.83 1.00 18.36
C ASP A 129 9.14 0.72 17.59
N GLY A 130 9.02 0.31 16.32
CA GLY A 130 10.16 0.03 15.44
C GLY A 130 10.89 1.25 14.91
N PHE A 131 10.34 2.47 15.03
CA PHE A 131 11.04 3.71 14.73
C PHE A 131 11.86 4.23 15.92
N GLU A 132 11.48 3.85 17.14
CA GLU A 132 12.12 4.26 18.41
C GLU A 132 13.29 3.36 18.83
N ALA A 133 13.50 2.22 18.16
CA ALA A 133 14.51 1.19 18.46
C ALA A 133 15.90 1.46 17.86
#